data_AF-A0A7X9WXL1-F1
#
_entry.id   AF-A0A7X9WXL1-F1
#
_cell.length_a   1.000
_cell.length_b   1.000
_cell.length_c   1.000
_cell.angle_alpha   90.00
_cell.angle_beta   90.00
_cell.angle_gamma   90.00
#
_symmetry.space_group_name_H-M   'P 1'
#
loop_
_entity.id
_entity.type
_entity.pdbx_description
1 polymer ?
#
loop_
_entity_poly.entity_id
_entity_poly.type
_entity_poly.pdbx_seq_one_letter_code
_entity_poly.pdbx_strand_id
1 'polypeptide(L)'
;MARRKRTLTATMADGYVKTIGPTADPFTHYWRIVAVLDNGKTEVFWGHVRSLAEAKKKRAAAADGAKMRGWKRYDFEIAELVETDG
;
A
#
# COMPACT_ATOMS: atom_id res chain seq x y z
N MET A 1 1.81 -26.36 11.89
CA MET A 1 1.39 -26.33 10.46
C MET A 1 2.05 -25.12 9.79
N ALA A 2 2.92 -25.34 8.81
CA ALA A 2 3.50 -24.23 8.04
C ALA A 2 2.41 -23.61 7.15
N ARG A 3 2.29 -22.28 7.15
CA ARG A 3 1.33 -21.59 6.29
C ARG A 3 1.75 -21.79 4.82
N ARG A 4 0.79 -22.17 3.97
CA ARG A 4 1.00 -22.34 2.52
C ARG A 4 1.53 -21.02 1.96
N LYS A 5 2.65 -21.09 1.23
CA LYS A 5 3.16 -19.94 0.48
C LYS A 5 2.19 -19.66 -0.66
N ARG A 6 1.79 -18.40 -0.79
CA ARG A 6 0.83 -17.92 -1.77
C ARG A 6 1.33 -16.65 -2.42
N THR A 7 0.89 -16.44 -3.64
CA THR A 7 1.07 -15.19 -4.36
C THR A 7 -0.17 -14.35 -4.14
N LEU A 8 0.02 -13.10 -3.75
CA LEU A 8 -1.05 -12.14 -3.52
C LEU A 8 -0.90 -10.99 -4.51
N THR A 9 -2.01 -10.53 -5.07
CA THR A 9 -2.04 -9.38 -5.98
C THR A 9 -2.97 -8.31 -5.43
N ALA A 10 -2.51 -7.07 -5.47
CA ALA A 10 -3.32 -5.89 -5.25
C ALA A 10 -3.45 -5.10 -6.55
N THR A 11 -4.68 -4.69 -6.86
CA THR A 11 -4.99 -3.80 -7.99
C THR A 11 -5.47 -2.48 -7.43
N MET A 12 -4.75 -1.41 -7.76
CA MET A 12 -5.03 -0.05 -7.32
C MET A 12 -6.08 0.62 -8.22
N ALA A 13 -6.66 1.73 -7.76
CA ALA A 13 -7.72 2.43 -8.48
C ALA A 13 -7.23 3.06 -9.80
N ASP A 14 -5.94 3.39 -9.90
CA ASP A 14 -5.29 3.87 -11.12
C ASP A 14 -4.91 2.74 -12.10
N GLY A 15 -5.26 1.49 -11.80
CA GLY A 15 -4.90 0.31 -12.58
C GLY A 15 -3.50 -0.23 -12.30
N TYR A 16 -2.75 0.34 -11.33
CA TYR A 16 -1.47 -0.20 -10.92
C TYR A 16 -1.65 -1.57 -10.25
N VAL A 17 -0.93 -2.59 -10.74
CA VAL A 17 -0.97 -3.95 -10.20
C VAL A 17 0.32 -4.25 -9.46
N LYS A 18 0.21 -4.73 -8.22
CA LYS A 18 1.33 -5.17 -7.40
C LYS A 18 1.14 -6.62 -6.97
N THR A 19 2.04 -7.47 -7.43
CA THR A 19 2.14 -8.86 -6.98
C THR A 19 3.19 -8.99 -5.88
N ILE A 20 2.87 -9.76 -4.84
CA ILE A 20 3.77 -10.11 -3.74
C ILE A 20 3.74 -11.61 -3.47
N GLY A 21 4.91 -12.16 -3.15
CA GLY A 21 5.05 -13.57 -2.78
C GLY A 21 6.09 -14.32 -3.61
N PRO A 22 6.25 -15.64 -3.37
CA PRO A 22 5.39 -16.47 -2.52
C PRO A 22 5.61 -16.19 -1.02
N THR A 23 4.56 -15.75 -0.32
CA THR A 23 4.63 -15.45 1.13
C THR A 23 3.67 -16.32 1.93
N ALA A 24 4.08 -16.68 3.14
CA ALA A 24 3.22 -17.32 4.14
C ALA A 24 2.61 -16.29 5.10
N ASP A 25 2.94 -15.01 4.98
CA ASP A 25 2.41 -13.97 5.85
C ASP A 25 0.91 -13.75 5.64
N PRO A 26 0.17 -13.39 6.71
CA PRO A 26 -1.27 -13.14 6.63
C PRO A 26 -1.59 -11.74 6.11
N PHE A 27 -0.88 -11.27 5.09
CA PHE A 27 -1.23 -9.98 4.48
C PHE A 27 -2.60 -10.08 3.80
N THR A 28 -3.40 -9.04 4.00
CA THR A 28 -4.75 -8.94 3.44
C THR A 28 -4.96 -7.62 2.71
N HIS A 29 -4.16 -6.59 3.00
CA HIS A 29 -4.28 -5.28 2.37
C HIS A 29 -2.92 -4.74 1.97
N TYR A 30 -2.87 -4.16 0.79
CA TYR A 30 -1.81 -3.28 0.33
C TYR A 30 -2.27 -1.84 0.52
N TRP A 31 -1.35 -0.96 0.91
CA TRP A 31 -1.62 0.47 0.97
C TRP A 31 -0.52 1.23 0.25
N ARG A 32 -0.90 2.38 -0.32
CA ARG A 32 0.01 3.27 -1.05
C ARG A 32 -0.30 4.72 -0.70
N ILE A 33 0.75 5.53 -0.58
CA ILE A 33 0.66 6.98 -0.58
C ILE A 33 1.39 7.47 -1.81
N VAL A 34 0.72 8.24 -2.66
CA VAL A 34 1.32 8.95 -3.79
C VAL A 34 1.36 10.43 -3.43
N ALA A 35 2.54 10.92 -3.08
CA ALA A 35 2.75 12.31 -2.68
C ALA A 35 3.37 13.11 -3.82
N VAL A 36 2.83 14.29 -4.08
CA VAL A 36 3.38 15.26 -5.03
C VAL A 36 4.00 16.41 -4.25
N LEU A 37 5.27 16.68 -4.49
CA LEU A 37 6.02 17.77 -3.87
C LEU A 37 5.86 19.06 -4.67
N ASP A 38 6.13 20.20 -4.05
CA ASP A 38 6.04 21.51 -4.72
C ASP A 38 6.96 21.68 -5.93
N ASN A 39 8.09 20.95 -5.96
CA ASN A 39 9.00 20.93 -7.10
C ASN A 39 8.53 20.04 -8.27
N GLY A 40 7.32 19.51 -8.21
CA GLY A 40 6.75 18.63 -9.23
C GLY A 40 7.21 17.17 -9.17
N LYS A 41 8.05 16.80 -8.19
CA LYS A 41 8.45 15.40 -7.98
C LYS A 41 7.34 14.61 -7.29
N THR A 42 7.33 13.30 -7.53
CA THR A 42 6.41 12.36 -6.87
C THR A 42 7.19 11.40 -5.99
N GLU A 43 6.80 11.29 -4.72
CA GLU A 43 7.25 10.25 -3.80
C GLU A 43 6.13 9.22 -3.62
N VAL A 44 6.47 7.94 -3.74
CA VAL A 44 5.50 6.84 -3.53
C VAL A 44 5.94 5.99 -2.36
N PHE A 45 5.07 5.89 -1.35
CA PHE A 45 5.24 5.01 -0.20
C PHE A 45 4.24 3.87 -0.30
N TRP A 46 4.65 2.67 0.09
CA TRP A 46 3.76 1.52 0.05
C TRP A 46 4.13 0.46 1.07
N GLY A 47 3.16 -0.41 1.37
CA GLY A 47 3.38 -1.55 2.25
C GLY A 47 2.19 -2.49 2.31
N HIS A 48 2.33 -3.55 3.13
CA HIS A 48 1.30 -4.56 3.33
C HIS A 48 0.97 -4.67 4.81
N VAL A 49 -0.28 -4.99 5.11
CA VAL A 49 -0.76 -5.23 6.47
C VAL A 49 -1.75 -6.38 6.50
N ARG A 50 -1.99 -6.91 7.70
CA ARG A 50 -2.89 -8.05 7.94
C ARG A 50 -4.35 -7.66 8.17
N SER A 51 -4.67 -6.35 8.20
CA SER A 51 -6.04 -5.89 8.39
C SER A 51 -6.31 -4.52 7.76
N LEU A 52 -7.56 -4.28 7.35
CA LEU A 52 -8.03 -2.98 6.88
C LEU A 52 -7.84 -1.87 7.93
N ALA A 53 -8.02 -2.21 9.22
CA ALA A 53 -7.85 -1.26 10.32
C ALA A 53 -6.40 -0.78 10.42
N GLU A 54 -5.41 -1.67 10.31
CA GLU A 54 -3.99 -1.30 10.27
C GLU A 54 -3.66 -0.48 9.01
N ALA A 55 -4.27 -0.79 7.86
CA ALA A 55 -4.08 -0.02 6.64
C ALA A 55 -4.60 1.40 6.83
N LYS A 56 -5.83 1.56 7.32
CA LYS A 56 -6.45 2.86 7.59
C LYS A 56 -5.63 3.72 8.57
N LYS A 57 -4.98 3.10 9.57
CA LYS A 57 -4.06 3.82 10.49
C LYS A 57 -2.86 4.45 9.77
N LYS A 58 -2.47 3.95 8.59
CA LYS A 58 -1.39 4.55 7.77
C LYS A 58 -1.77 5.88 7.13
N ARG A 59 -3.06 6.25 7.11
CA ARG A 59 -3.49 7.59 6.71
C ARG A 59 -2.86 8.69 7.57
N ALA A 60 -2.64 8.44 8.86
CA ALA A 60 -1.95 9.39 9.74
C ALA A 60 -0.51 9.64 9.27
N ALA A 61 0.21 8.58 8.86
CA ALA A 61 1.56 8.71 8.31
C ALA A 61 1.59 9.55 7.00
N ALA A 62 0.51 9.54 6.22
CA ALA A 62 0.37 10.42 5.06
C ALA A 62 0.23 11.90 5.47
N ALA A 63 -0.59 12.17 6.49
CA ALA A 63 -0.76 13.53 7.01
C ALA A 63 0.54 14.07 7.64
N ASP A 64 1.25 13.24 8.40
CA ASP A 64 2.54 13.61 8.99
C ASP A 64 3.61 13.82 7.91
N GLY A 65 3.64 12.94 6.89
CA GLY A 65 4.50 13.09 5.73
C GLY A 65 4.25 14.41 5.00
N ALA A 66 2.99 14.80 4.80
CA ALA A 66 2.64 16.05 4.14
C ALA A 66 3.17 17.28 4.90
N LYS A 67 3.06 17.27 6.23
CA LYS A 67 3.57 18.35 7.09
C LYS A 67 5.09 18.42 7.12
N MET A 68 5.76 17.27 7.25
CA MET A 68 7.22 17.21 7.45
C MET A 68 8.01 17.36 6.15
N ARG A 69 7.45 16.91 5.02
CA ARG A 69 8.16 16.82 3.73
C ARG A 69 7.70 17.86 2.71
N GLY A 70 6.75 18.72 3.06
CA GLY A 70 6.22 19.74 2.15
C GLY A 70 5.51 19.13 0.94
N TRP A 71 4.63 18.15 1.17
CA TRP A 71 3.83 17.61 0.07
C TRP A 71 2.74 18.61 -0.30
N LYS A 72 2.67 18.98 -1.58
CA LYS A 72 1.63 19.83 -2.15
C LYS A 72 0.27 19.15 -2.14
N ARG A 73 0.25 17.86 -2.48
CA ARG A 73 -0.91 16.98 -2.37
C ARG A 73 -0.48 15.55 -2.19
N TYR A 74 -1.35 14.72 -1.65
CA TYR A 74 -1.12 13.29 -1.57
C TYR A 74 -2.43 12.52 -1.70
N ASP A 75 -2.32 11.35 -2.34
CA ASP A 75 -3.40 10.39 -2.43
C ASP A 75 -3.05 9.19 -1.57
N PHE A 76 -3.99 8.75 -0.75
CA PHE A 76 -3.86 7.56 0.08
C PHE A 76 -4.85 6.50 -0.37
N GLU A 77 -4.32 5.37 -0.78
CA GLU A 77 -5.08 4.28 -1.35
C GLU A 77 -4.85 2.99 -0.56
N ILE A 78 -5.89 2.17 -0.52
CA ILE A 78 -5.85 0.82 0.05
C ILE A 78 -6.49 -0.10 -0.98
N ALA A 79 -5.84 -1.22 -1.26
CA ALA A 79 -6.38 -2.30 -2.07
C ALA A 79 -6.34 -3.61 -1.28
N GLU A 80 -7.36 -4.43 -1.44
CA GLU A 80 -7.35 -5.79 -0.91
C GLU A 80 -6.34 -6.65 -1.67
N LEU A 81 -5.64 -7.50 -0.94
CA LEU A 81 -4.75 -8.50 -1.51
C LEU A 81 -5.56 -9.75 -1.80
N VAL A 82 -5.64 -10.11 -3.07
CA VAL A 82 -6.33 -11.31 -3.55
C VAL A 82 -5.28 -12.38 -3.83
N GLU A 83 -5.57 -13.64 -3.45
CA GLU A 83 -4.75 -14.78 -3.85
C GLU A 83 -4.86 -14.97 -5.36
N THR A 84 -3.72 -14.91 -6.04
CA THR A 84 -3.64 -15.16 -7.48
C THR A 84 -2.92 -16.49 -7.65
N ASP A 85 -3.65 -17.48 -8.16
CA ASP A 85 -3.03 -18.73 -8.60
C ASP A 85 -2.08 -18.39 -9.76
N GLY A 86 -0.80 -18.74 -9.58
CA GLY A 86 0.21 -18.69 -10.63
C GLY A 86 0.41 -20.07 -11.22
#